data_AF-A0A6D2HX64-F1
#
_entry.id   AF-A0A6D2HX64-F1
#
_cell.length_a   1.000
_cell.length_b   1.000
_cell.length_c   1.000
_cell.angle_alpha   90.00
_cell.angle_beta   90.00
_cell.angle_gamma   90.00
#
_symmetry.space_group_name_H-M   'P 1'
#
loop_
_entity.id
_entity.type
_entity.pdbx_description
1 polymer ?
#
loop_
_entity_poly.entity_id
_entity_poly.type
_entity_poly.pdbx_seq_one_letter_code
_entity_poly.pdbx_strand_id
1 'polypeptide(L)'
;MAMISDLPRELREDIVLRLPFESLRALRLTCKKWDTLLKSRRLTKMHFEKAAATAARERESQMIMLMDHNLYLKSVVFDVDPSIKHRGKLTCLGEQVKISRVFHCDGLLLCKLRDNNNKVVVWNPYTGQTRWIGPRRTQREEKGTNIYMYALGYVNKRNKSRRRSYKILKIVYEMYSIHCHRVFYEIYDVDSGLWRTLDIPERTWYVNFDDISVSLKGNTYWCAIGNVLGPREHLVICFDYTRKRFGPLMQLPFTARKEDHVTLSCVREEKLAVSLQRQSGNPCRIEIWITTKIDTRKLSWSKFLTRDMEQVFDCYTYIYFPPRKR
;
A
#
# COMPACT_ATOMS: atom_id res chain seq x y z
N MET A 1 -33.42 -35.81 -6.07
CA MET A 1 -31.94 -35.72 -6.02
C MET A 1 -31.56 -34.68 -4.97
N ALA A 2 -30.81 -35.08 -3.95
CA ALA A 2 -30.23 -34.13 -3.00
C ALA A 2 -29.08 -33.40 -3.70
N MET A 3 -29.16 -32.08 -3.79
CA MET A 3 -28.07 -31.27 -4.31
C MET A 3 -27.12 -30.90 -3.17
N ILE A 4 -25.85 -30.67 -3.50
CA ILE A 4 -24.85 -30.19 -2.53
C ILE A 4 -25.27 -28.84 -1.90
N SER A 5 -26.20 -28.11 -2.52
CA SER A 5 -26.86 -26.91 -1.98
C SER A 5 -27.78 -27.17 -0.79
N ASP A 6 -28.17 -28.41 -0.57
CA ASP A 6 -29.15 -28.85 0.45
C ASP A 6 -28.45 -29.29 1.74
N LEU A 7 -27.11 -29.38 1.71
CA LEU A 7 -26.29 -29.61 2.89
C LEU A 7 -26.45 -28.48 3.93
N PRO A 8 -26.34 -28.80 5.23
CA PRO A 8 -26.17 -27.82 6.29
C PRO A 8 -25.08 -26.81 5.94
N ARG A 9 -25.32 -25.56 6.35
CA ARG A 9 -24.43 -24.44 6.00
C ARG A 9 -22.98 -24.70 6.40
N GLU A 10 -22.76 -25.32 7.56
CA GLU A 10 -21.42 -25.59 8.10
C GLU A 10 -20.63 -26.58 7.24
N LEU A 11 -21.28 -27.64 6.75
CA LEU A 11 -20.65 -28.60 5.84
C LEU A 11 -20.31 -27.97 4.49
N ARG A 12 -21.18 -27.08 3.97
CA ARG A 12 -20.88 -26.32 2.76
C ARG A 12 -19.69 -25.37 2.95
N GLU A 13 -19.61 -24.74 4.13
CA GLU A 13 -18.49 -23.86 4.48
C GLU A 13 -17.17 -24.65 4.58
N ASP A 14 -17.16 -25.84 5.20
CA ASP A 14 -15.97 -26.70 5.31
C ASP A 14 -15.50 -27.24 3.95
N ILE A 15 -16.42 -27.71 3.09
CA ILE A 15 -16.10 -28.15 1.73
C ILE A 15 -15.40 -27.03 0.96
N VAL A 16 -16.00 -25.84 0.97
CA VAL A 16 -15.44 -24.66 0.30
C VAL A 16 -14.05 -24.32 0.84
N LEU A 17 -13.81 -24.43 2.14
CA LEU A 17 -12.51 -24.15 2.75
C LEU A 17 -11.40 -25.14 2.37
N ARG A 18 -11.76 -26.32 1.86
CA ARG A 18 -10.80 -27.34 1.39
C ARG A 18 -10.49 -27.22 -0.10
N LEU A 19 -11.28 -26.48 -0.86
CA LEU A 19 -11.11 -26.35 -2.30
C LEU A 19 -9.97 -25.38 -2.67
N PRO A 20 -9.22 -25.66 -3.74
CA PRO A 20 -8.30 -24.71 -4.37
C PRO A 20 -9.01 -23.43 -4.83
N PHE A 21 -8.29 -22.31 -4.90
CA PHE A 21 -8.85 -21.00 -5.26
C PHE A 21 -9.47 -20.98 -6.67
N GLU A 22 -8.87 -21.74 -7.59
CA GLU A 22 -9.33 -21.92 -8.97
C GLU A 22 -10.72 -22.58 -9.00
N SER A 23 -10.92 -23.62 -8.19
CA SER A 23 -12.21 -24.30 -8.04
C SER A 23 -13.26 -23.39 -7.42
N LEU A 24 -12.87 -22.51 -6.49
CA LEU A 24 -13.78 -21.51 -5.92
C LEU A 24 -14.27 -20.52 -6.97
N ARG A 25 -13.38 -20.09 -7.89
CA ARG A 25 -13.77 -19.17 -8.97
C ARG A 25 -14.81 -19.81 -9.89
N ALA A 26 -14.61 -21.08 -10.28
CA ALA A 26 -15.61 -21.83 -11.04
C ALA A 26 -16.92 -22.00 -10.27
N LEU A 27 -16.85 -22.32 -8.97
CA LEU A 27 -18.03 -22.50 -8.12
C LEU A 27 -18.89 -21.24 -7.98
N ARG A 28 -18.29 -20.04 -8.06
CA ARG A 28 -19.06 -18.78 -8.09
C ARG A 28 -19.90 -18.62 -9.35
N LEU A 29 -19.45 -19.20 -10.46
CA LEU A 29 -20.12 -19.08 -11.75
C LEU A 29 -21.29 -20.07 -11.89
N THR A 30 -21.37 -21.10 -11.04
CA THR A 30 -22.42 -22.13 -11.16
C THR A 30 -23.78 -21.67 -10.63
N CYS A 31 -23.84 -20.98 -9.48
CA CYS A 31 -25.11 -20.57 -8.87
C CYS A 31 -24.97 -19.38 -7.91
N LYS A 32 -26.01 -18.53 -7.87
CA LYS A 32 -26.14 -17.37 -6.96
C LYS A 32 -25.98 -17.75 -5.48
N LYS A 33 -26.43 -18.94 -5.06
CA LYS A 33 -26.31 -19.42 -3.67
C LYS A 33 -24.84 -19.61 -3.29
N TRP A 34 -24.03 -20.20 -4.17
CA TRP A 34 -22.59 -20.37 -3.99
C TRP A 34 -21.84 -19.04 -4.05
N ASP A 35 -22.16 -18.18 -5.02
CA ASP A 35 -21.55 -16.85 -5.07
C ASP A 35 -21.84 -16.02 -3.81
N THR A 36 -23.07 -16.09 -3.28
CA THR A 36 -23.44 -15.42 -2.03
C THR A 36 -22.69 -16.00 -0.83
N LEU A 37 -22.58 -17.33 -0.74
CA LEU A 37 -21.83 -18.01 0.31
C LEU A 37 -20.35 -17.61 0.27
N LEU A 38 -19.72 -17.64 -0.90
CA LEU A 38 -18.30 -17.31 -1.10
C LEU A 38 -18.00 -15.82 -0.85
N LYS A 39 -18.96 -14.94 -1.09
CA LYS A 39 -18.90 -13.52 -0.71
C LYS A 39 -19.14 -13.28 0.80
N SER A 40 -19.52 -14.30 1.56
CA SER A 40 -19.80 -14.14 2.99
C SER A 40 -18.52 -13.80 3.75
N ARG A 41 -18.60 -12.76 4.59
CA ARG A 41 -17.47 -12.28 5.41
C ARG A 41 -16.86 -13.38 6.28
N ARG A 42 -17.68 -14.33 6.75
CA ARG A 42 -17.23 -15.47 7.57
C ARG A 42 -16.30 -16.38 6.78
N LEU A 43 -16.71 -16.84 5.60
CA LEU A 43 -15.88 -17.71 4.78
C LEU A 43 -14.61 -17.02 4.29
N THR A 44 -14.72 -15.76 3.87
CA THR A 44 -13.52 -15.00 3.49
C THR A 44 -12.54 -14.94 4.66
N LYS A 45 -13.02 -14.72 5.89
CA LYS A 45 -12.20 -14.72 7.11
C LYS A 45 -11.53 -16.09 7.34
N MET A 46 -12.28 -17.19 7.26
CA MET A 46 -11.74 -18.54 7.49
C MET A 46 -10.69 -18.93 6.44
N HIS A 47 -10.91 -18.59 5.16
CA HIS A 47 -9.90 -18.80 4.11
C HIS A 47 -8.61 -18.02 4.40
N PHE A 48 -8.73 -16.77 4.87
CA PHE A 48 -7.55 -15.98 5.25
C PHE A 48 -6.81 -16.58 6.44
N GLU A 49 -7.52 -17.00 7.49
CA GLU A 49 -6.91 -17.61 8.67
C GLU A 49 -6.19 -18.90 8.31
N LYS A 50 -6.80 -19.74 7.45
CA LYS A 50 -6.18 -20.97 6.95
C LYS A 50 -4.94 -20.67 6.10
N ALA A 51 -5.04 -19.76 5.15
CA ALA A 51 -3.89 -19.36 4.32
C ALA A 51 -2.76 -18.75 5.17
N ALA A 52 -3.10 -17.95 6.18
CA ALA A 52 -2.14 -17.38 7.11
C ALA A 52 -1.45 -18.45 7.97
N ALA A 53 -2.20 -19.47 8.42
CA ALA A 53 -1.66 -20.59 9.17
C ALA A 53 -0.73 -21.45 8.31
N THR A 54 -1.11 -21.74 7.06
CA THR A 54 -0.25 -22.47 6.10
C THR A 54 1.04 -21.69 5.82
N ALA A 55 0.93 -20.39 5.50
CA ALA A 55 2.08 -19.53 5.26
C ALA A 55 3.03 -19.47 6.46
N ALA A 56 2.49 -19.40 7.69
CA ALA A 56 3.30 -19.46 8.90
C ALA A 56 4.00 -20.81 9.09
N ARG A 57 3.33 -21.93 8.80
CA ARG A 57 3.91 -23.27 8.87
C ARG A 57 5.05 -23.45 7.88
N GLU A 58 4.88 -22.93 6.67
CA GLU A 58 5.84 -23.06 5.58
C GLU A 58 6.91 -21.96 5.59
N ARG A 59 6.90 -21.09 6.63
CA ARG A 59 7.76 -19.88 6.71
C ARG A 59 7.72 -19.06 5.42
N GLU A 60 6.56 -19.07 4.78
CA GLU A 60 6.31 -18.44 3.51
C GLU A 60 5.72 -17.05 3.75
N SER A 61 6.21 -16.05 3.03
CA SER A 61 5.62 -14.72 2.99
C SER A 61 5.34 -14.32 1.56
N GLN A 62 4.13 -13.82 1.33
CA GLN A 62 3.69 -13.36 0.02
C GLN A 62 3.96 -11.86 -0.13
N MET A 63 4.41 -11.46 -1.31
CA MET A 63 4.63 -10.07 -1.67
C MET A 63 4.06 -9.79 -3.05
N ILE A 64 3.56 -8.58 -3.23
CA ILE A 64 3.20 -8.07 -4.54
C ILE A 64 4.35 -7.18 -5.02
N MET A 65 4.86 -7.50 -6.20
CA MET A 65 5.93 -6.74 -6.83
C MET A 65 5.46 -6.15 -8.14
N LEU A 66 5.83 -4.89 -8.35
CA LEU A 66 5.68 -4.22 -9.64
C LEU A 66 6.96 -4.45 -10.46
N MET A 67 6.84 -5.18 -11.57
CA MET A 67 7.93 -5.44 -12.51
C MET A 67 7.40 -5.18 -13.92
N ASP A 68 8.15 -4.46 -14.75
CA ASP A 68 7.75 -4.14 -16.14
C ASP A 68 6.31 -3.60 -16.25
N HIS A 69 5.92 -2.74 -15.31
CA HIS A 69 4.59 -2.14 -15.23
C HIS A 69 3.43 -3.12 -14.98
N ASN A 70 3.74 -4.34 -14.54
CA ASN A 70 2.80 -5.40 -14.21
C ASN A 70 2.95 -5.83 -12.75
N LEU A 71 1.85 -6.25 -12.13
CA LEU A 71 1.88 -6.77 -10.76
C LEU A 71 2.06 -8.28 -10.76
N TYR A 72 2.95 -8.76 -9.91
CA TYR A 72 3.24 -10.17 -9.73
C TYR A 72 3.10 -10.54 -8.26
N LEU A 73 2.47 -11.68 -8.01
CA LEU A 73 2.50 -12.32 -6.71
C LEU A 73 3.76 -13.19 -6.66
N LYS A 74 4.66 -12.86 -5.74
CA LYS A 74 5.79 -13.72 -5.40
C LYS A 74 5.69 -14.15 -3.96
N SER A 75 6.37 -15.24 -3.69
CA SER A 75 6.52 -15.81 -2.37
C SER A 75 8.00 -15.85 -2.01
N VAL A 76 8.30 -15.59 -0.75
CA VAL A 76 9.61 -15.77 -0.15
C VAL A 76 9.48 -16.82 0.94
N VAL A 77 10.25 -17.90 0.83
CA VAL A 77 10.36 -18.92 1.87
C VAL A 77 11.62 -18.65 2.66
N PHE A 78 11.47 -18.41 3.97
CA PHE A 78 12.58 -18.18 4.89
C PHE A 78 12.97 -19.51 5.55
N ASP A 79 13.75 -20.31 4.82
CA ASP A 79 14.41 -21.51 5.35
C ASP A 79 15.94 -21.31 5.42
N VAL A 80 16.70 -22.38 5.69
CA VAL A 80 18.18 -22.37 5.70
C VAL A 80 18.75 -21.70 4.44
N ASP A 81 18.11 -21.93 3.28
CA ASP A 81 18.35 -21.19 2.04
C ASP A 81 17.10 -20.40 1.61
N PRO A 82 17.12 -19.05 1.69
CA PRO A 82 16.02 -18.22 1.24
C PRO A 82 15.76 -18.40 -0.26
N SER A 83 14.52 -18.72 -0.63
CA SER A 83 14.13 -18.86 -2.04
C SER A 83 12.93 -17.98 -2.38
N ILE A 84 12.93 -17.43 -3.59
CA ILE A 84 11.82 -16.63 -4.13
C ILE A 84 11.07 -17.48 -5.15
N LYS A 85 9.82 -17.83 -4.85
CA LYS A 85 8.93 -18.57 -5.74
C LYS A 85 8.01 -17.60 -6.49
N HIS A 86 7.97 -17.73 -7.81
CA HIS A 86 7.02 -17.01 -8.64
C HIS A 86 5.65 -17.70 -8.56
N ARG A 87 4.64 -17.03 -7.97
CA ARG A 87 3.28 -17.58 -7.85
C ARG A 87 2.41 -17.24 -9.05
N GLY A 88 2.64 -16.10 -9.70
CA GLY A 88 1.97 -15.74 -10.94
C GLY A 88 1.83 -14.24 -11.17
N LYS A 89 1.39 -13.89 -12.38
CA LYS A 89 1.00 -12.52 -12.75
C LYS A 89 -0.40 -12.21 -12.22
N LEU A 90 -0.57 -11.03 -11.65
CA LEU A 90 -1.84 -10.54 -11.17
C LEU A 90 -2.59 -9.81 -12.30
N THR A 91 -3.57 -10.48 -12.89
CA THR A 91 -4.34 -9.96 -14.04
C THR A 91 -5.75 -9.55 -13.60
N CYS A 92 -5.94 -8.24 -13.37
CA CYS A 92 -7.28 -7.72 -13.02
C CYS A 92 -7.69 -6.46 -13.81
N LEU A 93 -6.74 -5.77 -14.45
CA LEU A 93 -6.99 -4.50 -15.15
C LEU A 93 -7.06 -4.63 -16.68
N GLY A 94 -7.05 -5.86 -17.21
CA GLY A 94 -6.84 -6.11 -18.65
C GLY A 94 -5.36 -5.95 -19.02
N GLU A 95 -4.92 -6.64 -20.07
CA GLU A 95 -3.50 -6.73 -20.43
C GLU A 95 -2.89 -5.40 -20.92
N GLN A 96 -3.74 -4.48 -21.39
CA GLN A 96 -3.31 -3.20 -21.93
C GLN A 96 -3.01 -2.16 -20.84
N VAL A 97 -3.37 -2.41 -19.58
CA VAL A 97 -3.21 -1.42 -18.50
C VAL A 97 -1.85 -1.55 -17.84
N LYS A 98 -0.98 -0.56 -18.08
CA LYS A 98 0.35 -0.45 -17.46
C LYS A 98 0.31 0.34 -16.16
N ILE A 99 0.88 -0.22 -15.09
CA ILE A 99 0.94 0.38 -13.77
C ILE A 99 2.29 1.07 -13.58
N SER A 100 2.29 2.34 -13.18
CA SER A 100 3.52 3.06 -12.83
C SER A 100 3.87 2.93 -11.35
N ARG A 101 2.86 2.92 -10.47
CA ARG A 101 3.03 2.77 -9.02
C ARG A 101 1.87 2.07 -8.36
N VAL A 102 2.15 1.47 -7.21
CA VAL A 102 1.16 0.80 -6.39
C VAL A 102 1.32 1.21 -4.93
N PHE A 103 0.20 1.44 -4.26
CA PHE A 103 0.12 1.72 -2.82
C PHE A 103 -0.78 0.69 -2.16
N HIS A 104 -0.45 0.28 -0.94
CA HIS A 104 -1.23 -0.68 -0.18
C HIS A 104 -1.81 -0.06 1.10
N CYS A 105 -3.06 -0.39 1.37
CA CYS A 105 -3.73 -0.07 2.61
C CYS A 105 -4.69 -1.20 2.97
N ASP A 106 -4.36 -1.97 4.01
CA ASP A 106 -5.28 -2.94 4.61
C ASP A 106 -5.91 -3.89 3.57
N GLY A 107 -5.07 -4.52 2.77
CA GLY A 107 -5.47 -5.48 1.74
C GLY A 107 -6.07 -4.86 0.47
N LEU A 108 -6.23 -3.55 0.40
CA LEU A 108 -6.56 -2.84 -0.84
C LEU A 108 -5.31 -2.27 -1.49
N LEU A 109 -5.30 -2.28 -2.81
CA LEU A 109 -4.29 -1.67 -3.64
C LEU A 109 -4.85 -0.43 -4.31
N LEU A 110 -4.05 0.63 -4.38
CA LEU A 110 -4.27 1.78 -5.23
C LEU A 110 -3.18 1.78 -6.30
N CYS A 111 -3.57 1.58 -7.55
CA CYS A 111 -2.62 1.52 -8.67
C CYS A 111 -2.71 2.81 -9.48
N LYS A 112 -1.58 3.49 -9.65
CA LYS A 112 -1.41 4.62 -10.57
C LYS A 112 -1.00 4.08 -11.93
N LEU A 113 -1.63 4.59 -12.98
CA LEU A 113 -1.36 4.14 -14.34
C LEU A 113 -0.12 4.83 -14.92
N ARG A 114 0.52 4.20 -15.89
CA ARG A 114 1.65 4.78 -16.62
C ARG A 114 1.17 5.81 -17.65
N ASP A 115 0.19 5.43 -18.46
CA ASP A 115 -0.23 6.23 -19.63
C ASP A 115 -1.14 7.41 -19.27
N ASN A 116 -1.61 7.48 -18.02
CA ASN A 116 -2.38 8.61 -17.52
C ASN A 116 -2.05 8.89 -16.06
N ASN A 117 -1.30 9.96 -15.81
CA ASN A 117 -0.80 10.30 -14.49
C ASN A 117 -1.89 10.73 -13.49
N ASN A 118 -3.11 11.03 -13.96
CA ASN A 118 -4.24 11.52 -13.18
C ASN A 118 -5.32 10.44 -12.96
N LYS A 119 -5.13 9.24 -13.52
CA LYS A 119 -6.05 8.11 -13.31
C LYS A 119 -5.45 7.10 -12.35
N VAL A 120 -6.28 6.65 -11.42
CA VAL A 120 -5.93 5.59 -10.47
C VAL A 120 -7.05 4.59 -10.39
N VAL A 121 -6.71 3.36 -10.02
CA VAL A 121 -7.67 2.28 -9.80
C VAL A 121 -7.49 1.71 -8.41
N VAL A 122 -8.60 1.62 -7.68
CA VAL A 122 -8.64 0.87 -6.42
C VAL A 122 -8.94 -0.57 -6.77
N TRP A 123 -8.10 -1.48 -6.28
CA TRP A 123 -8.19 -2.89 -6.58
C TRP A 123 -8.14 -3.71 -5.28
N ASN A 124 -9.10 -4.61 -5.13
CA ASN A 124 -9.09 -5.64 -4.10
C ASN A 124 -8.60 -6.96 -4.72
N PRO A 125 -7.33 -7.35 -4.52
CA PRO A 125 -6.77 -8.56 -5.11
C PRO A 125 -7.47 -9.84 -4.66
N TYR A 126 -8.09 -9.84 -3.47
CA TYR A 126 -8.75 -11.02 -2.92
C TYR A 126 -10.13 -11.29 -3.51
N THR A 127 -10.87 -10.23 -3.82
CA THR A 127 -12.22 -10.36 -4.38
C THR A 127 -12.25 -10.19 -5.89
N GLY A 128 -11.16 -9.70 -6.48
CA GLY A 128 -11.08 -9.31 -7.89
C GLY A 128 -11.85 -8.02 -8.21
N GLN A 129 -12.41 -7.33 -7.21
CA GLN A 129 -13.16 -6.09 -7.44
C GLN A 129 -12.22 -4.94 -7.75
N THR A 130 -12.50 -4.23 -8.84
CA THR A 130 -11.80 -3.01 -9.26
C THR A 130 -12.76 -1.84 -9.30
N ARG A 131 -12.24 -0.65 -9.03
CA ARG A 131 -12.98 0.61 -9.16
C ARG A 131 -12.06 1.68 -9.73
N TRP A 132 -12.42 2.14 -10.92
CA TRP A 132 -11.75 3.25 -11.58
C TRP A 132 -12.11 4.56 -10.89
N ILE A 133 -11.09 5.35 -10.56
CA ILE A 133 -11.26 6.68 -9.98
C ILE A 133 -10.95 7.68 -11.09
N GLY A 134 -12.00 8.30 -11.59
CA GLY A 134 -11.88 9.37 -12.57
C GLY A 134 -11.21 10.61 -11.96
N PRO A 135 -10.48 11.38 -12.78
CA PRO A 135 -9.96 12.66 -12.35
C PRO A 135 -11.12 13.57 -11.95
N ARG A 136 -10.88 14.45 -10.97
CA ARG A 136 -11.81 15.54 -10.72
C ARG A 136 -11.70 16.50 -11.91
N ARG A 137 -12.78 16.64 -12.69
CA ARG A 137 -12.89 17.70 -13.70
C ARG A 137 -12.76 19.04 -12.98
N THR A 138 -11.57 19.62 -12.98
CA THR A 138 -11.35 20.99 -12.52
C THR A 138 -10.99 21.81 -13.74
N GLN A 139 -11.49 23.04 -13.79
CA GLN A 139 -11.14 24.04 -14.82
C GLN A 139 -9.63 24.34 -14.91
N ARG A 140 -8.83 23.82 -13.96
CA ARG A 140 -7.38 24.04 -13.87
C ARG A 140 -6.52 22.97 -14.56
N GLU A 141 -7.14 21.91 -15.10
CA GLU A 141 -6.40 20.89 -15.86
C GLU A 141 -5.86 21.40 -17.21
N GLU A 142 -6.23 22.61 -17.62
CA GLU A 142 -5.95 23.17 -18.96
C GLU A 142 -4.61 23.93 -19.07
N LYS A 143 -3.88 24.18 -17.97
CA LYS A 143 -2.64 24.97 -18.02
C LYS A 143 -1.49 24.32 -17.23
N GLY A 144 -0.73 23.44 -17.88
CA GLY A 144 0.59 22.98 -17.42
C GLY A 144 0.76 21.47 -17.17
N THR A 145 2.02 21.02 -17.06
CA THR A 145 2.39 19.62 -16.75
C THR A 145 2.27 19.36 -15.24
N ASN A 146 1.06 19.09 -14.77
CA ASN A 146 0.82 18.76 -13.36
C ASN A 146 1.35 17.38 -12.98
N ILE A 147 1.99 17.27 -11.82
CA ILE A 147 2.42 15.99 -11.25
C ILE A 147 1.48 15.60 -10.11
N TYR A 148 0.96 14.38 -10.17
CA TYR A 148 0.01 13.85 -9.19
C TYR A 148 0.65 12.74 -8.35
N MET A 149 0.62 12.92 -7.03
CA MET A 149 0.92 11.86 -6.07
C MET A 149 -0.36 11.40 -5.40
N TYR A 150 -0.39 10.12 -5.03
CA TYR A 150 -1.55 9.50 -4.43
C TYR A 150 -1.17 8.74 -3.17
N ALA A 151 -2.13 8.63 -2.26
CA ALA A 151 -2.06 7.77 -1.10
C ALA A 151 -3.42 7.21 -0.74
N LEU A 152 -3.41 6.04 -0.10
CA LEU A 152 -4.60 5.34 0.32
C LEU A 152 -4.61 5.21 1.85
N GLY A 153 -5.76 5.55 2.45
CA GLY A 153 -6.01 5.38 3.88
C GLY A 153 -7.46 5.10 4.17
N TYR A 154 -7.81 5.00 5.45
CA TYR A 154 -9.19 4.79 5.87
C TYR A 154 -9.51 5.44 7.22
N VAL A 155 -10.80 5.68 7.44
CA VAL A 155 -11.36 6.07 8.72
C VAL A 155 -12.26 4.95 9.25
N ASN A 156 -12.14 4.62 10.53
CA ASN A 156 -13.04 3.66 11.17
C ASN A 156 -14.41 4.31 11.43
N LYS A 157 -15.49 3.74 10.90
CA LYS A 157 -16.86 4.21 11.22
C LYS A 157 -17.25 3.74 12.62
N ARG A 158 -17.83 4.64 13.43
CA ARG A 158 -18.22 4.39 14.83
C ARG A 158 -19.38 3.37 14.99
N ASN A 159 -20.18 3.11 13.95
CA ASN A 159 -21.38 2.26 14.06
C ASN A 159 -21.10 0.75 13.88
N LYS A 160 -22.01 -0.07 14.45
CA LYS A 160 -21.98 -1.53 14.75
C LYS A 160 -21.38 -2.50 13.71
N SER A 161 -21.08 -2.10 12.47
CA SER A 161 -20.53 -2.99 11.44
C SER A 161 -19.00 -3.02 11.32
N ARG A 162 -18.22 -2.21 12.08
CA ARG A 162 -16.76 -2.05 11.93
C ARG A 162 -16.34 -1.89 10.45
N ARG A 163 -17.08 -1.06 9.69
CA ARG A 163 -16.78 -0.79 8.28
C ARG A 163 -15.77 0.34 8.19
N ARG A 164 -14.71 0.11 7.43
CA ARG A 164 -13.69 1.12 7.11
C ARG A 164 -14.21 1.97 5.94
N SER A 165 -14.06 3.28 6.05
CA SER A 165 -14.33 4.22 4.98
C SER A 165 -13.01 4.59 4.32
N TYR A 166 -12.73 4.02 3.16
CA TYR A 166 -11.48 4.26 2.46
C TYR A 166 -11.50 5.62 1.77
N LYS A 167 -10.34 6.27 1.78
CA LYS A 167 -10.14 7.60 1.22
C LYS A 167 -8.83 7.62 0.45
N ILE A 168 -8.80 8.37 -0.64
CA ILE A 168 -7.61 8.57 -1.45
C ILE A 168 -7.20 10.03 -1.30
N LEU A 169 -5.98 10.26 -0.82
CA LEU A 169 -5.37 11.58 -0.88
C LEU A 169 -4.70 11.73 -2.24
N LYS A 170 -4.99 12.83 -2.93
CA LYS A 170 -4.29 13.28 -4.13
C LYS A 170 -3.55 14.57 -3.80
N ILE A 171 -2.26 14.58 -4.07
CA ILE A 171 -1.40 15.75 -3.95
C ILE A 171 -1.07 16.21 -5.38
N VAL A 172 -1.41 17.45 -5.68
CA VAL A 172 -1.22 18.05 -7.00
C VAL A 172 -0.07 19.04 -6.91
N TYR A 173 1.00 18.79 -7.65
CA TYR A 173 2.10 19.74 -7.82
C TYR A 173 1.94 20.43 -9.16
N GLU A 174 1.59 21.71 -9.10
CA GLU A 174 1.44 22.56 -10.27
C GLU A 174 2.80 23.17 -10.62
N MET A 175 3.37 22.75 -11.75
CA MET A 175 4.65 23.24 -12.23
C MET A 175 4.43 24.51 -13.06
N TYR A 176 4.75 25.67 -12.49
CA TYR A 176 4.81 26.94 -13.24
C TYR A 176 6.23 27.21 -13.78
N SER A 177 7.27 26.74 -13.07
CA SER A 177 8.69 26.83 -13.44
C SER A 177 9.51 25.80 -12.65
N ILE A 178 10.82 25.71 -12.91
CA ILE A 178 11.77 24.76 -12.27
C ILE A 178 11.82 24.90 -10.73
N HIS A 179 11.43 26.07 -10.18
CA HIS A 179 11.62 26.41 -8.76
C HIS A 179 10.32 26.75 -8.00
N CYS A 180 9.16 26.76 -8.66
CA CYS A 180 7.89 27.13 -8.02
C CYS A 180 6.83 26.05 -8.24
N HIS A 181 6.52 25.34 -7.16
CA HIS A 181 5.44 24.35 -7.11
C HIS A 181 4.33 24.86 -6.19
N ARG A 182 3.18 25.24 -6.75
CA ARG A 182 1.97 25.32 -5.92
C ARG A 182 1.49 23.90 -5.65
N VAL A 183 1.16 23.61 -4.40
CA VAL A 183 0.74 22.26 -4.00
C VAL A 183 -0.68 22.29 -3.46
N PHE A 184 -1.56 21.51 -4.08
CA PHE A 184 -2.96 21.38 -3.67
C PHE A 184 -3.24 19.98 -3.17
N TYR A 185 -4.24 19.86 -2.31
CA TYR A 185 -4.66 18.60 -1.71
C TYR A 185 -6.12 18.35 -2.02
N GLU A 186 -6.39 17.19 -2.57
CA GLU A 186 -7.73 16.70 -2.79
C GLU A 186 -7.90 15.37 -2.08
N ILE A 187 -9.08 15.13 -1.54
CA ILE A 187 -9.44 13.86 -0.94
C ILE A 187 -10.66 13.28 -1.64
N TYR A 188 -10.52 12.06 -2.13
CA TYR A 188 -11.61 11.27 -2.66
C TYR A 188 -12.16 10.35 -1.57
N ASP A 189 -13.46 10.36 -1.39
CA ASP A 189 -14.15 9.42 -0.52
C ASP A 189 -14.67 8.25 -1.36
N VAL A 190 -14.16 7.03 -1.10
CA VAL A 190 -14.49 5.86 -1.93
C VAL A 190 -15.96 5.47 -1.76
N ASP A 191 -16.56 5.62 -0.59
CA ASP A 191 -17.94 5.22 -0.36
C ASP A 191 -18.92 6.12 -1.15
N SER A 192 -18.74 7.44 -1.07
CA SER A 192 -19.59 8.43 -1.74
C SER A 192 -19.22 8.70 -3.19
N GLY A 193 -17.98 8.40 -3.58
CA GLY A 193 -17.48 8.64 -4.92
C GLY A 193 -17.16 10.11 -5.24
N LEU A 194 -16.99 10.96 -4.24
CA LEU A 194 -16.82 12.40 -4.39
C LEU A 194 -15.41 12.88 -4.03
N TRP A 195 -14.91 13.83 -4.81
CA TRP A 195 -13.70 14.59 -4.50
C TRP A 195 -14.01 15.83 -3.66
N ARG A 196 -13.10 16.20 -2.76
CA ARG A 196 -13.15 17.44 -1.98
C ARG A 196 -11.77 18.07 -1.92
N THR A 197 -11.67 19.39 -2.03
CA THR A 197 -10.42 20.10 -1.76
C THR A 197 -10.17 20.15 -0.25
N LEU A 198 -8.90 20.04 0.15
CA LEU A 198 -8.47 20.29 1.51
C LEU A 198 -7.69 21.60 1.54
N ASP A 199 -8.06 22.48 2.46
CA ASP A 199 -7.29 23.67 2.77
C ASP A 199 -6.22 23.30 3.80
N ILE A 200 -4.97 23.26 3.35
CA ILE A 200 -3.82 22.88 4.17
C ILE A 200 -2.83 24.05 4.13
N PRO A 201 -2.37 24.54 5.30
CA PRO A 201 -1.43 25.65 5.37
C PRO A 201 -0.15 25.41 4.57
N GLU A 202 0.52 26.52 4.24
CA GLU A 202 1.80 26.51 3.57
C GLU A 202 2.85 25.71 4.34
N ARG A 203 3.78 25.10 3.60
CA ARG A 203 4.64 24.03 4.10
C ARG A 203 6.09 24.45 4.21
N THR A 204 6.73 23.96 5.26
CA THR A 204 8.18 23.98 5.44
C THR A 204 8.83 22.67 5.00
N TRP A 205 8.15 21.84 4.20
CA TRP A 205 8.60 20.51 3.79
C TRP A 205 7.98 20.09 2.47
N TYR A 206 8.62 19.15 1.78
CA TYR A 206 8.09 18.50 0.60
C TYR A 206 8.39 16.99 0.61
N VAL A 207 7.69 16.22 -0.22
CA VAL A 207 7.92 14.78 -0.39
C VAL A 207 8.44 14.59 -1.80
N ASN A 208 9.49 13.79 -1.98
CA ASN A 208 10.02 13.55 -3.33
C ASN A 208 9.00 12.81 -4.17
N PHE A 209 8.99 13.11 -5.46
CA PHE A 209 8.08 12.45 -6.37
C PHE A 209 8.29 10.95 -6.38
N ASP A 210 9.51 10.43 -6.17
CA ASP A 210 9.84 9.00 -6.20
C ASP A 210 9.52 8.23 -4.93
N ASP A 211 9.23 8.94 -3.84
CA ASP A 211 8.95 8.30 -2.56
C ASP A 211 7.60 7.57 -2.58
N ILE A 212 7.58 6.38 -2.00
CA ILE A 212 6.38 5.55 -1.87
C ILE A 212 5.79 5.79 -0.48
N SER A 213 4.49 6.08 -0.46
CA SER A 213 3.73 6.25 0.77
C SER A 213 3.41 4.91 1.43
N VAL A 214 3.44 4.85 2.75
CA VAL A 214 3.11 3.63 3.52
C VAL A 214 1.88 3.86 4.36
N SER A 215 0.89 2.96 4.27
CA SER A 215 -0.28 3.00 5.16
C SER A 215 -0.03 2.19 6.43
N LEU A 216 -0.31 2.78 7.59
CA LEU A 216 -0.33 2.11 8.89
C LEU A 216 -1.58 2.55 9.68
N LYS A 217 -2.35 1.57 10.15
CA LYS A 217 -3.58 1.79 10.95
C LYS A 217 -4.56 2.79 10.34
N GLY A 218 -4.60 2.88 9.01
CA GLY A 218 -5.50 3.74 8.24
C GLY A 218 -4.94 5.12 7.89
N ASN A 219 -3.80 5.52 8.48
CA ASN A 219 -3.09 6.75 8.13
C ASN A 219 -1.92 6.45 7.20
N THR A 220 -1.50 7.45 6.43
CA THR A 220 -0.39 7.31 5.47
C THR A 220 0.83 8.07 5.95
N TYR A 221 2.00 7.47 5.78
CA TYR A 221 3.31 7.99 6.17
C TYR A 221 4.21 8.12 4.95
N TRP A 222 5.05 9.16 4.94
CA TRP A 222 6.06 9.41 3.90
C TRP A 222 7.39 9.82 4.51
N CYS A 223 8.46 9.60 3.74
CA CYS A 223 9.70 10.32 3.92
C CYS A 223 9.48 11.73 3.37
N ALA A 224 9.79 12.75 4.14
CA ALA A 224 9.68 14.14 3.75
C ALA A 224 11.02 14.82 3.97
N ILE A 225 11.33 15.84 3.17
CA ILE A 225 12.52 16.66 3.30
C ILE A 225 12.10 18.01 3.88
N GLY A 226 12.71 18.37 5.01
CA GLY A 226 12.55 19.69 5.60
C GLY A 226 13.21 20.77 4.74
N ASN A 227 12.49 21.87 4.49
CA ASN A 227 12.92 23.01 3.70
C ASN A 227 13.35 24.19 4.60
N VAL A 228 14.14 23.91 5.63
CA VAL A 228 14.80 24.95 6.43
C VAL A 228 16.14 25.24 5.77
N LEU A 229 16.62 26.49 5.84
CA LEU A 229 17.87 27.04 5.26
C LEU A 229 19.19 26.30 5.65
N GLY A 230 19.10 25.10 6.22
CA GLY A 230 20.19 24.20 6.56
C GLY A 230 20.24 22.93 5.69
N PRO A 231 20.99 21.89 6.11
CA PRO A 231 21.09 20.64 5.36
C PRO A 231 19.73 19.95 5.20
N ARG A 232 19.53 19.24 4.09
CA ARG A 232 18.30 18.48 3.81
C ARG A 232 18.07 17.43 4.90
N GLU A 233 17.16 17.71 5.83
CA GLU A 233 16.79 16.76 6.88
C GLU A 233 15.69 15.84 6.38
N HIS A 234 15.98 14.53 6.37
CA HIS A 234 14.99 13.49 6.10
C HIS A 234 14.15 13.24 7.36
N LEU A 235 12.85 13.37 7.22
CA LEU A 235 11.85 13.32 8.28
C LEU A 235 10.73 12.37 7.89
N VAL A 236 9.94 11.94 8.87
CA VAL A 236 8.70 11.21 8.63
C VAL A 236 7.52 12.14 8.83
N ILE A 237 6.59 12.14 7.88
CA ILE A 237 5.33 12.85 8.02
C ILE A 237 4.15 11.91 7.88
N CYS A 238 3.08 12.18 8.61
CA CYS A 238 1.84 11.40 8.59
C CYS A 238 0.67 12.27 8.13
N PHE A 239 -0.18 11.73 7.26
CA PHE A 239 -1.49 12.30 6.97
C PHE A 239 -2.56 11.53 7.76
N ASP A 240 -3.25 12.25 8.64
CA ASP A 240 -4.35 11.73 9.45
C ASP A 240 -5.66 11.88 8.68
N TYR A 241 -6.24 10.77 8.21
CA TYR A 241 -7.50 10.80 7.44
C TYR A 241 -8.72 11.12 8.29
N THR A 242 -8.63 10.91 9.60
CA THR A 242 -9.72 11.25 10.54
C THR A 242 -9.78 12.76 10.72
N ARG A 243 -8.62 13.40 10.91
CA ARG A 243 -8.49 14.86 11.06
C ARG A 243 -8.33 15.61 9.73
N LYS A 244 -8.11 14.89 8.63
CA LYS A 244 -7.86 15.39 7.26
C LYS A 244 -6.73 16.42 7.19
N ARG A 245 -5.65 16.20 7.94
CA ARG A 245 -4.50 17.10 8.00
C ARG A 245 -3.21 16.33 8.22
N PHE A 246 -2.09 16.97 7.89
CA PHE A 246 -0.76 16.44 8.21
C PHE A 246 -0.47 16.61 9.70
N GLY A 247 0.18 15.61 10.28
CA GLY A 247 0.75 15.66 11.62
C GLY A 247 2.07 16.43 11.65
N PRO A 248 2.72 16.49 12.82
CA PRO A 248 4.05 17.08 12.93
C PRO A 248 5.09 16.27 12.15
N LEU A 249 6.19 16.93 11.79
CA LEU A 249 7.39 16.26 11.28
C LEU A 249 8.05 15.47 12.41
N MET A 250 8.42 14.23 12.14
CA MET A 250 9.01 13.31 13.10
C MET A 250 10.41 12.91 12.64
N GLN A 251 11.36 12.89 13.56
CA GLN A 251 12.76 12.60 13.25
C GLN A 251 12.98 11.12 12.90
N LEU A 252 13.86 10.88 11.93
CA LEU A 252 14.42 9.56 11.65
C LEU A 252 15.54 9.22 12.66
N PRO A 253 15.90 7.94 12.83
CA PRO A 253 16.96 7.55 13.77
C PRO A 253 18.38 7.84 13.26
N PHE A 254 18.51 8.50 12.12
CA PHE A 254 19.77 8.82 11.45
C PHE A 254 19.61 10.06 10.59
N THR A 255 20.73 10.63 10.20
CA THR A 255 20.82 11.65 9.14
C THR A 255 21.25 10.99 7.84
N ALA A 256 20.48 11.18 6.78
CA ALA A 256 20.81 10.70 5.44
C ALA A 256 21.51 11.80 4.64
N ARG A 257 22.47 11.42 3.80
CA ARG A 257 23.13 12.30 2.84
C ARG A 257 22.29 12.43 1.57
N LYS A 258 22.65 13.38 0.70
CA LYS A 258 21.93 13.64 -0.54
C LYS A 258 21.93 12.43 -1.48
N GLU A 259 23.01 11.65 -1.46
CA GLU A 259 23.19 10.46 -2.29
C GLU A 259 22.56 9.21 -1.68
N ASP A 260 22.14 9.24 -0.41
CA ASP A 260 21.59 8.07 0.27
C ASP A 260 20.13 7.83 -0.13
N HIS A 261 19.75 6.55 -0.20
CA HIS A 261 18.35 6.18 -0.42
C HIS A 261 17.66 5.82 0.89
N VAL A 262 16.50 6.45 1.13
CA VAL A 262 15.68 6.22 2.31
C VAL A 262 14.31 5.71 1.88
N THR A 263 13.96 4.49 2.29
CA THR A 263 12.68 3.87 1.94
C THR A 263 11.90 3.51 3.20
N LEU A 264 10.63 3.94 3.25
CA LEU A 264 9.70 3.53 4.30
C LEU A 264 8.97 2.24 3.91
N SER A 265 8.71 1.42 4.90
CA SER A 265 7.90 0.21 4.78
C SER A 265 7.07 -0.04 6.04
N CYS A 266 6.13 -0.99 5.97
CA CYS A 266 5.32 -1.41 7.10
C CYS A 266 5.59 -2.87 7.44
N VAL A 267 5.83 -3.14 8.72
CA VAL A 267 6.03 -4.48 9.25
C VAL A 267 4.74 -4.93 9.90
N ARG A 268 4.13 -5.99 9.35
CA ARG A 268 2.95 -6.67 9.90
C ARG A 268 1.72 -5.78 10.12
N GLU A 269 1.58 -4.67 9.39
CA GLU A 269 0.51 -3.66 9.61
C GLU A 269 0.51 -3.04 11.02
N GLU A 270 1.61 -3.17 11.76
CA GLU A 270 1.70 -2.74 13.17
C GLU A 270 2.81 -1.72 13.42
N LYS A 271 3.94 -1.87 12.73
CA LYS A 271 5.14 -1.06 12.90
C LYS A 271 5.56 -0.43 11.58
N LEU A 272 6.26 0.70 11.66
CA LEU A 272 6.99 1.25 10.52
C LEU A 272 8.40 0.69 10.54
N ALA A 273 8.96 0.49 9.35
CA ALA A 273 10.37 0.26 9.16
C ALA A 273 10.91 1.27 8.17
N VAL A 274 12.17 1.64 8.35
CA VAL A 274 12.90 2.49 7.42
C VAL A 274 14.21 1.82 7.08
N SER A 275 14.51 1.74 5.78
CA SER A 275 15.81 1.32 5.29
C SER A 275 16.60 2.53 4.81
N LEU A 276 17.86 2.61 5.24
CA LEU A 276 18.84 3.56 4.75
C LEU A 276 19.89 2.78 3.96
N GLN A 277 20.08 3.14 2.70
CA GLN A 277 21.15 2.63 1.88
C GLN A 277 22.18 3.73 1.65
N ARG A 278 23.38 3.53 2.19
CA ARG A 278 24.49 4.47 2.07
C ARG A 278 25.26 4.21 0.79
N GLN A 279 25.22 5.17 -0.12
CA GLN A 279 25.87 5.06 -1.42
C GLN A 279 27.36 5.39 -1.39
N SER A 280 27.81 6.20 -0.44
CA SER A 280 29.21 6.67 -0.39
C SER A 280 30.21 5.67 0.20
N GLY A 281 29.84 4.40 0.39
CA GLY A 281 30.70 3.36 0.96
C GLY A 281 30.96 2.25 -0.05
N ASN A 282 32.19 1.75 -0.10
CA ASN A 282 32.54 0.50 -0.77
C ASN A 282 33.03 -0.50 0.29
N PRO A 283 32.27 -1.56 0.64
CA PRO A 283 30.95 -1.93 0.09
C PRO A 283 29.81 -0.99 0.51
N CYS A 284 28.72 -1.00 -0.28
CA CYS A 284 27.52 -0.24 0.04
C CYS A 284 26.86 -0.81 1.30
N ARG A 285 26.38 0.04 2.20
CA ARG A 285 25.82 -0.42 3.48
C ARG A 285 24.33 -0.18 3.55
N ILE A 286 23.57 -1.21 3.92
CA ILE A 286 22.13 -1.09 4.21
C ILE A 286 21.89 -1.21 5.71
N GLU A 287 21.13 -0.27 6.26
CA GLU A 287 20.66 -0.27 7.64
C GLU A 287 19.14 -0.32 7.66
N ILE A 288 18.56 -1.21 8.46
CA ILE A 288 17.11 -1.30 8.64
C ILE A 288 16.79 -0.98 10.10
N TRP A 289 15.86 -0.07 10.28
CA TRP A 289 15.36 0.36 11.58
C TRP A 289 13.86 0.10 11.66
N ILE A 290 13.39 -0.36 12.82
CA ILE A 290 11.97 -0.67 13.05
C ILE A 290 11.49 0.16 14.24
N THR A 291 10.27 0.68 14.15
CA THR A 291 9.69 1.44 15.26
C THR A 291 9.44 0.55 16.47
N THR A 292 9.89 0.97 17.64
CA THR A 292 9.54 0.38 18.94
C THR A 292 8.27 1.00 19.51
N LYS A 293 8.08 2.30 19.30
CA LYS A 293 6.89 3.07 19.72
C LYS A 293 6.48 4.05 18.64
N ILE A 294 5.18 4.14 18.40
CA ILE A 294 4.57 5.09 17.46
C ILE A 294 3.62 5.97 18.25
N ASP A 295 4.02 7.22 18.46
CA ASP A 295 3.18 8.27 19.05
C ASP A 295 2.71 9.23 17.95
N THR A 296 1.69 10.01 18.26
CA THR A 296 1.14 11.09 17.43
C THR A 296 2.15 12.17 17.06
N ARG A 297 3.21 12.35 17.86
CA ARG A 297 4.22 13.40 17.65
C ARG A 297 5.67 12.91 17.56
N LYS A 298 5.92 11.63 17.85
CA LYS A 298 7.27 11.08 17.93
C LYS A 298 7.30 9.61 17.57
N LEU A 299 8.36 9.21 16.87
CA LEU A 299 8.68 7.82 16.59
C LEU A 299 9.92 7.43 17.38
N SER A 300 9.87 6.27 18.02
CA SER A 300 11.06 5.64 18.62
C SER A 300 11.46 4.45 17.77
N TRP A 301 12.76 4.27 17.57
CA TRP A 301 13.32 3.29 16.64
C TRP A 301 14.33 2.39 17.34
N SER A 302 14.45 1.17 16.84
CA SER A 302 15.54 0.25 17.15
C SER A 302 16.18 -0.22 15.85
N LYS A 303 17.50 -0.29 15.82
CA LYS A 303 18.24 -0.87 14.69
C LYS A 303 17.94 -2.37 14.66
N PHE A 304 17.44 -2.85 13.53
CA PHE A 304 17.10 -4.25 13.34
C PHE A 304 18.22 -5.00 12.63
N LEU A 305 18.76 -4.41 11.57
CA LEU A 305 19.79 -5.05 10.75
C LEU A 305 20.77 -3.99 10.26
N THR A 306 22.02 -4.40 10.10
CA THR A 306 22.98 -3.70 9.29
C THR A 306 23.77 -4.71 8.50
N ARG A 307 23.92 -4.49 7.20
CA ARG A 307 24.57 -5.43 6.30
C ARG A 307 25.32 -4.67 5.22
N ASP A 308 26.51 -5.16 4.90
CA ASP A 308 27.28 -4.71 3.76
C ASP A 308 26.83 -5.47 2.51
N MET A 309 26.69 -4.73 1.41
CA MET A 309 26.13 -5.16 0.15
C MET A 309 27.17 -4.92 -0.93
N GLU A 310 27.45 -5.97 -1.70
CA GLU A 310 28.39 -5.90 -2.83
C GLU A 310 27.83 -5.08 -4.00
N GLN A 311 26.51 -4.86 -4.07
CA GLN A 311 25.85 -4.08 -5.13
C GLN A 311 24.70 -3.22 -4.62
N VAL A 312 24.45 -2.11 -5.33
CA VAL A 312 23.31 -1.19 -5.14
C VAL A 312 22.07 -1.80 -5.78
N PHE A 313 21.00 -2.03 -5.01
CA PHE A 313 19.71 -2.41 -5.57
C PHE A 313 18.91 -1.15 -5.96
N ASP A 314 18.46 -1.08 -7.21
CA ASP A 314 17.38 -0.15 -7.58
C ASP A 314 16.13 -0.52 -6.78
N CYS A 315 15.61 0.44 -6.01
CA CYS A 315 14.45 0.24 -5.14
C CYS A 315 13.19 0.03 -6.00
N TYR A 316 12.90 -1.23 -6.35
CA TYR A 316 11.58 -1.60 -6.86
C TYR A 316 10.51 -1.32 -5.78
N THR A 317 9.29 -0.97 -6.21
CA THR A 317 8.17 -0.83 -5.28
C THR A 317 7.79 -2.21 -4.73
N TYR A 318 8.22 -2.51 -3.50
CA TYR A 318 7.82 -3.72 -2.79
C TYR A 318 6.64 -3.43 -1.88
N ILE A 319 5.54 -4.17 -2.09
CA ILE A 319 4.44 -4.18 -1.13
C ILE A 319 4.45 -5.54 -0.44
N TYR A 320 4.84 -5.54 0.82
CA TYR A 320 4.78 -6.71 1.67
C TYR A 320 3.33 -6.95 2.11
N PHE A 321 2.79 -8.13 1.82
CA PHE A 321 1.52 -8.59 2.36
C PHE A 321 1.81 -9.57 3.49
N PRO A 322 1.79 -9.14 4.75
CA PRO A 322 1.81 -10.11 5.83
C PRO A 322 0.51 -10.93 5.78
N PRO A 323 0.56 -12.25 6.00
CA PRO A 323 -0.63 -13.04 6.25
C PRO A 323 -1.35 -12.46 7.48
N ARG A 324 -2.58 -11.97 7.28
CA ARG A 324 -3.39 -11.36 8.33
C ARG A 324 -3.63 -12.35 9.48
N LYS A 325 -3.17 -12.03 10.69
CA LYS A 325 -3.83 -12.45 11.93
C LYS A 325 -4.69 -11.26 12.39
N ARG A 326 -5.98 -11.48 12.62
CA ARG A 326 -6.87 -10.48 13.23
C ARG A 326 -7.33 -10.95 14.59
#